data_AF-A0A401PW60-F1
#
_entry.id   AF-A0A401PW60-F1
#
_cell.length_a   1.000
_cell.length_b   1.000
_cell.length_c   1.000
_cell.angle_alpha   90.00
_cell.angle_beta   90.00
_cell.angle_gamma   90.00
#
_symmetry.space_group_name_H-M   'P 1'
#
loop_
_entity.id
_entity.type
_entity.pdbx_description
1 polymer ?
#
loop_
_entity_poly.entity_id
_entity_poly.type
_entity_poly.pdbx_seq_one_letter_code
_entity_poly.pdbx_strand_id
1 'polypeptide(L)'
;DAGENRKYWKQCNRWVQVACPRLSIDWGKAFSKPLLTPYEAAVALKEIEWQHRYPMDFYANLSLGPWTVNHVTHQPPRRSRKTAEVSHETRWES
;
A
#
# COMPACT_ATOMS: atom_id res chain seq x y z
N ASP A 1 -11.13 -26.55 9.56
CA ASP A 1 -10.41 -25.32 9.15
C ASP A 1 -10.90 -24.65 7.86
N ALA A 2 -11.09 -25.32 6.72
CA ALA A 2 -11.58 -24.65 5.49
C ALA A 2 -13.12 -24.43 5.42
N GLY A 3 -13.90 -25.08 6.29
CA GLY A 3 -15.37 -25.05 6.24
C GLY A 3 -16.02 -23.88 6.98
N GLU A 4 -15.39 -23.37 8.03
CA GLU A 4 -16.00 -22.44 8.99
C GLU A 4 -16.00 -21.00 8.48
N ASN A 5 -14.98 -20.61 7.70
CA ASN A 5 -14.84 -19.27 7.12
C ASN A 5 -15.85 -18.96 5.99
N ARG A 6 -16.50 -19.98 5.40
CA ARG A 6 -17.51 -19.76 4.34
C ARG A 6 -18.78 -19.08 4.85
N LYS A 7 -19.08 -19.18 6.14
CA LYS A 7 -20.27 -18.55 6.75
C LYS A 7 -20.20 -17.02 6.66
N TYR A 8 -19.03 -16.44 6.93
CA TYR A 8 -18.82 -14.99 6.93
C TYR A 8 -18.62 -14.43 5.52
N TRP A 9 -18.06 -15.23 4.61
CA TRP A 9 -17.85 -14.86 3.20
C TRP A 9 -19.13 -14.39 2.49
N LYS A 10 -20.26 -15.05 2.80
CA LYS A 10 -21.56 -14.70 2.20
C LYS A 10 -22.06 -13.33 2.67
N GLN A 11 -21.68 -12.87 3.85
CA GLN A 11 -22.15 -11.62 4.47
C GLN A 11 -21.28 -10.40 4.10
N CYS A 12 -19.99 -10.60 3.76
CA CYS A 12 -19.12 -9.50 3.32
C CYS A 12 -19.61 -8.94 1.98
N ASN A 13 -20.02 -7.68 1.89
CA ASN A 13 -20.53 -7.11 0.64
C ASN A 13 -19.41 -6.72 -0.35
N ARG A 14 -18.21 -6.44 0.15
CA ARG A 14 -17.05 -5.92 -0.59
C ARG A 14 -15.76 -6.49 0.01
N TRP A 15 -14.70 -6.52 -0.79
CA TRP A 15 -13.35 -6.96 -0.38
C TRP A 15 -12.35 -5.82 -0.60
N VAL A 16 -11.22 -5.85 0.12
CA VAL A 16 -10.11 -4.91 -0.08
C VAL A 16 -8.85 -5.70 -0.41
N GLN A 17 -8.17 -5.33 -1.51
CA GLN A 17 -6.95 -5.95 -2.00
C GLN A 17 -5.73 -5.26 -1.40
N VAL A 18 -5.02 -5.96 -0.50
CA VAL A 18 -3.85 -5.41 0.22
C VAL A 18 -2.52 -6.02 -0.30
N ALA A 19 -2.57 -6.73 -1.43
CA ALA A 19 -1.42 -7.37 -2.06
C ALA A 19 -0.95 -6.59 -3.30
N CYS A 20 0.15 -7.05 -3.94
CA CYS A 20 0.76 -6.40 -5.09
C CYS A 20 -0.25 -6.20 -6.23
N PRO A 21 -0.70 -4.96 -6.51
CA PRO A 21 -1.81 -4.70 -7.44
C PRO A 21 -1.56 -5.29 -8.82
N ARG A 22 -0.30 -5.32 -9.28
CA ARG A 22 0.10 -5.87 -10.58
C ARG A 22 -0.14 -7.37 -10.73
N LEU A 23 -0.02 -8.16 -9.66
CA LEU A 23 -0.26 -9.62 -9.69
C LEU A 23 -1.69 -10.00 -9.30
N SER A 24 -2.43 -9.08 -8.67
CA SER A 24 -3.77 -9.37 -8.12
C SER A 24 -4.91 -8.86 -9.00
N ILE A 25 -4.62 -8.17 -10.11
CA ILE A 25 -5.60 -7.81 -11.16
C ILE A 25 -6.19 -9.05 -11.83
N ASP A 26 -5.39 -10.10 -12.07
CA ASP A 26 -5.86 -11.32 -12.74
C ASP A 26 -6.92 -12.06 -11.91
N TRP A 27 -6.87 -11.90 -10.58
CA TRP A 27 -7.80 -12.51 -9.64
C TRP A 27 -9.01 -11.63 -9.33
N GLY A 28 -8.94 -10.32 -9.58
CA GLY A 28 -10.02 -9.37 -9.28
C GLY A 28 -11.33 -9.70 -9.99
N LYS A 29 -11.27 -10.27 -11.21
CA LYS A 29 -12.45 -10.73 -11.96
C LYS A 29 -13.06 -12.03 -11.43
N ALA A 30 -12.35 -12.77 -10.57
CA ALA A 30 -12.85 -14.04 -10.01
C ALA A 30 -13.88 -13.84 -8.89
N PHE A 31 -14.05 -12.61 -8.40
CA PHE A 31 -14.97 -12.30 -7.31
C PHE A 31 -16.28 -11.74 -7.85
N SER A 32 -17.41 -12.27 -7.36
CA SER A 32 -18.75 -11.75 -7.68
C SER A 32 -19.06 -10.43 -6.96
N LYS A 33 -18.25 -10.05 -5.97
CA LYS A 33 -18.41 -8.86 -5.14
C LYS A 33 -17.24 -7.90 -5.41
N PRO A 34 -17.45 -6.57 -5.29
CA PRO A 34 -16.40 -5.59 -5.59
C PRO A 34 -15.14 -5.81 -4.78
N LEU A 35 -13.99 -5.76 -5.45
CA LEU A 35 -12.66 -5.78 -4.86
C LEU A 35 -12.08 -4.37 -4.96
N LEU A 36 -11.91 -3.72 -3.81
CA LEU A 36 -11.47 -2.35 -3.69
C LEU A 36 -9.96 -2.29 -3.46
N THR A 37 -9.34 -1.19 -3.88
CA THR A 37 -8.01 -0.83 -3.39
C THR A 37 -8.08 -0.23 -1.98
N PRO A 38 -6.96 -0.17 -1.24
CA PRO A 38 -6.93 0.48 0.08
C PRO A 38 -7.30 1.96 0.01
N TYR A 39 -6.94 2.64 -1.08
CA TYR A 39 -7.37 4.01 -1.34
C TYR A 39 -8.90 4.12 -1.52
N GLU A 40 -9.51 3.24 -2.31
CA GLU A 40 -10.97 3.23 -2.50
C GLU A 40 -11.72 2.89 -1.21
N ALA A 41 -11.15 2.03 -0.37
CA ALA A 41 -11.67 1.75 0.96
C ALA A 41 -11.64 2.99 1.85
N ALA A 42 -10.52 3.74 1.87
CA ALA A 42 -10.38 4.98 2.63
C ALA A 42 -11.39 6.05 2.17
N VAL A 43 -11.62 6.19 0.85
CA VAL A 43 -12.67 7.08 0.33
C VAL A 43 -14.06 6.63 0.78
N ALA A 44 -14.36 5.33 0.68
CA ALA A 44 -15.66 4.80 1.09
C ALA A 44 -15.92 4.94 2.60
N LEU A 45 -14.87 4.93 3.42
CA LEU A 45 -14.91 5.18 4.86
C LEU A 45 -14.88 6.66 5.22
N LYS A 46 -14.81 7.56 4.22
CA LYS A 46 -14.73 9.02 4.37
C LYS A 46 -13.49 9.49 5.14
N GLU A 47 -12.40 8.73 5.07
CA GLU A 47 -11.10 9.14 5.62
C GLU A 47 -10.40 10.16 4.71
N ILE A 48 -10.71 10.11 3.41
CA ILE A 48 -10.21 11.05 2.40
C ILE A 48 -11.28 11.26 1.31
N GLU A 49 -11.30 12.43 0.70
CA GLU A 49 -12.10 12.70 -0.49
C GLU A 49 -11.52 12.03 -1.75
N TRP A 50 -12.37 11.81 -2.75
CA TRP A 50 -11.90 11.29 -4.03
C TRP A 50 -10.93 12.27 -4.71
N GLN A 51 -9.74 11.79 -5.02
CA GLN A 51 -8.68 12.54 -5.67
C GLN A 51 -8.91 12.63 -7.18
N HIS A 52 -8.65 13.81 -7.75
CA HIS A 52 -8.76 14.02 -9.20
C HIS A 52 -7.82 13.09 -10.00
N ARG A 53 -6.62 12.82 -9.46
CA ARG A 53 -5.68 11.84 -10.02
C ARG A 53 -5.65 10.60 -9.14
N TYR A 54 -5.88 9.43 -9.73
CA TYR A 54 -5.76 8.17 -9.00
C TYR A 54 -4.31 7.97 -8.54
N PRO A 55 -4.04 7.84 -7.23
CA PRO A 55 -2.70 8.04 -6.68
C PRO A 55 -1.71 6.92 -7.00
N MET A 56 -2.18 5.68 -7.22
CA MET A 56 -1.34 4.51 -7.50
C MET A 56 -0.13 4.38 -6.54
N ASP A 57 -0.31 4.75 -5.27
CA ASP A 57 0.77 5.06 -4.31
C ASP A 57 0.97 3.99 -3.23
N PHE A 58 0.45 2.77 -3.43
CA PHE A 58 0.43 1.71 -2.41
C PHE A 58 1.82 1.36 -1.82
N TYR A 59 2.89 1.53 -2.59
CA TYR A 59 4.29 1.36 -2.14
C TYR A 59 5.09 2.66 -2.14
N ALA A 60 4.47 3.82 -2.33
CA ALA A 60 5.17 5.09 -2.29
C ALA A 60 5.59 5.43 -0.85
N ASN A 61 6.81 5.95 -0.68
CA ASN A 61 7.28 6.46 0.61
C ASN A 61 6.58 7.76 1.01
N LEU A 62 6.06 8.49 0.02
CA LEU A 62 5.25 9.71 0.17
C LEU A 62 3.84 9.41 -0.36
N SER A 63 3.09 8.61 0.38
CA SER A 63 1.70 8.29 0.07
C SER A 63 0.74 9.33 0.63
N LEU A 64 -0.49 9.31 0.12
CA LEU A 64 -1.57 10.20 0.54
C LEU A 64 -2.12 9.90 1.94
N GLY A 65 -1.88 8.70 2.48
CA GLY A 65 -2.33 8.36 3.80
C GLY A 65 -1.92 6.99 4.31
N PRO A 66 -2.39 6.61 5.51
CA PRO A 66 -1.94 5.43 6.25
C PRO A 66 -2.49 4.10 5.71
N TRP A 67 -3.23 4.09 4.61
CA TRP A 67 -3.68 2.85 3.95
C TRP A 67 -2.60 2.22 3.05
N THR A 68 -1.44 2.86 2.90
CA THR A 68 -0.31 2.33 2.11
C THR A 68 0.77 1.72 3.01
N VAL A 69 1.52 0.77 2.47
CA VAL A 69 2.49 -0.02 3.27
C VAL A 69 3.63 0.87 3.80
N ASN A 70 4.14 1.77 2.96
CA ASN A 70 5.34 2.56 3.26
C ASN A 70 5.05 3.93 3.90
N HIS A 71 3.81 4.21 4.28
CA HIS A 71 3.44 5.47 4.92
C HIS A 71 4.30 5.73 6.16
N VAL A 72 4.67 7.00 6.38
CA VAL A 72 5.62 7.43 7.41
C VAL A 72 5.22 7.01 8.82
N THR A 73 3.93 6.86 9.11
CA THR A 73 3.42 6.41 10.42
C THR A 73 3.73 4.95 10.71
N HIS A 74 3.97 4.11 9.70
CA HIS A 74 4.33 2.71 9.87
C HIS A 74 5.84 2.50 10.01
N GLN A 75 6.62 3.52 9.66
CA GLN A 75 8.07 3.41 9.70
C GLN A 75 8.54 3.45 11.15
N PRO A 76 9.37 2.49 11.59
CA PRO A 76 10.00 2.59 12.90
C PRO A 76 10.84 3.87 12.94
N PRO A 77 11.01 4.51 14.12
CA PRO A 77 11.87 5.67 14.25
C PRO A 77 13.23 5.34 13.65
N ARG A 78 13.53 5.98 12.52
CA ARG A 78 14.78 5.74 11.80
C ARG A 78 15.90 6.16 12.74
N ARG A 79 16.70 5.20 13.21
CA ARG A 79 18.00 5.54 13.81
C ARG A 79 18.69 6.44 12.80
N SER A 80 19.03 7.66 13.22
CA SER A 80 19.82 8.59 12.43
C SER A 80 21.04 7.82 11.92
N ARG A 81 21.07 7.49 10.63
CA ARG A 81 22.31 7.00 10.04
C ARG A 81 23.25 8.18 10.16
N LYS A 82 24.30 8.06 10.98
CA LYS A 82 25.43 8.98 10.90
C LYS A 82 25.88 8.89 9.45
N THR A 83 25.69 9.96 8.70
CA THR A 83 26.28 10.10 7.37
C THR A 83 27.77 9.94 7.60
N ALA A 84 28.35 8.82 7.18
CA ALA A 84 29.79 8.73 7.12
C ALA A 84 30.20 9.79 6.09
N GLU A 85 30.94 10.80 6.53
CA GLU A 85 31.60 11.74 5.63
C GLU A 85 32.47 10.90 4.69
N VAL A 86 32.03 10.77 3.45
CA VAL A 86 32.87 10.23 2.38
C VAL A 86 33.81 11.36 2.02
N SER A 87 35.01 11.34 2.57
CA SER A 87 36.12 12.16 2.10
C SER A 87 36.30 11.90 0.61
N HIS A 88 35.94 12.88 -0.21
CA HIS A 88 36.30 12.92 -1.61
C HIS A 88 37.81 13.15 -1.72
N GLU A 89 38.61 12.10 -1.49
CA GLU A 89 40.00 12.12 -1.91
C GLU A 89 40.05 11.81 -3.40
N THR A 90 40.28 12.86 -4.16
CA THR A 90 40.45 12.84 -5.60
C THR A 90 41.71 12.04 -5.92
N ARG A 91 41.56 10.84 -6.51
CA ARG A 91 42.68 10.14 -7.13
C ARG A 91 42.29 9.63 -8.52
N TRP A 92 42.26 10.59 -9.44
CA TRP A 92 42.28 10.34 -10.88
C TRP A 92 43.50 11.06 -11.48
N GLU A 93 44.71 10.66 -11.08
CA GLU A 93 45.95 10.98 -11.82
C GLU A 93 46.93 9.81 -11.70
N SER A 94 46.98 9.00 -12.76
CA SER A 94 48.16 8.41 -13.44
C SER A 94 47.75 7.16 -14.21
#